data_AF-A0A3D3CPJ5-F1
#
_entry.id   AF-A0A3D3CPJ5-F1
#
_cell.length_a   1.000
_cell.length_b   1.000
_cell.length_c   1.000
_cell.angle_alpha   90.00
_cell.angle_beta   90.00
_cell.angle_gamma   90.00
#
_symmetry.space_group_name_H-M   'P 1'
#
loop_
_entity.id
_entity.type
_entity.pdbx_description
1 polymer ?
#
loop_
_entity_poly.entity_id
_entity_poly.type
_entity_poly.pdbx_seq_one_letter_code
_entity_poly.pdbx_strand_id
1 'polypeptide(L)' 'MPETKAVIETKFGNMEIKFFPDVAPNHVKNFIELAKKGFYDGTTFHRVIPGFMIQGG' A
#
# COMPACT_ATOMS: atom_id res chain seq x y z
N MET A 1 13.05 14.65 -5.48
CA MET A 1 12.29 14.32 -4.26
C MET A 1 12.87 13.03 -3.69
N PRO A 2 13.02 12.85 -2.37
CA PRO A 2 13.50 11.58 -1.82
C PRO A 2 12.59 10.44 -2.30
N GLU A 3 13.15 9.25 -2.54
CA GLU A 3 12.38 8.08 -2.98
C GLU A 3 11.34 7.72 -1.92
N THR A 4 10.06 7.96 -2.23
CA THR A 4 8.96 7.60 -1.35
C THR A 4 8.61 6.13 -1.57
N LYS A 5 8.69 5.34 -0.50
CA LYS A 5 8.34 3.91 -0.48
C LYS A 5 7.51 3.55 0.75
N ALA A 6 6.80 2.43 0.68
CA ALA A 6 6.11 1.81 1.80
C ALA A 6 6.47 0.32 1.89
N VAL A 7 6.35 -0.24 3.09
CA VAL A 7 6.44 -1.68 3.33
C VAL A 7 5.10 -2.13 3.91
N ILE A 8 4.45 -3.09 3.27
CA ILE A 8 3.27 -3.77 3.82
C ILE A 8 3.76 -5.05 4.48
N GLU A 9 3.66 -5.10 5.80
CA GLU A 9 3.98 -6.29 6.59
C GLU A 9 2.78 -7.22 6.64
N THR A 10 3.01 -8.50 6.36
CA THR A 10 1.98 -9.54 6.49
C THR A 10 2.57 -10.74 7.20
N LYS A 11 1.71 -11.63 7.69
CA LYS A 11 2.15 -12.92 8.27
C LYS A 11 2.93 -13.82 7.29
N PHE A 12 2.89 -13.52 5.99
CA PHE A 12 3.57 -14.27 4.94
C PHE A 12 4.86 -13.60 4.46
N GLY A 13 5.21 -12.43 5.00
CA GLY A 13 6.38 -11.66 4.62
C GLY A 13 6.05 -10.21 4.24
N ASN A 14 7.10 -9.48 3.90
CA ASN A 14 7.05 -8.06 3.61
C ASN A 14 6.91 -7.81 2.11
N MET A 15 6.04 -6.87 1.73
CA MET A 15 5.90 -6.38 0.37
C MET A 15 6.38 -4.93 0.30
N GLU A 16 7.40 -4.66 -0.51
CA GLU A 16 7.90 -3.31 -0.73
C GLU A 16 7.20 -2.64 -1.91
N ILE A 17 6.76 -1.39 -1.72
CA ILE A 17 6.06 -0.59 -2.72
C ILE A 17 6.84 0.69 -2.98
N LYS A 18 7.20 0.92 -4.25
CA LYS A 18 7.72 2.21 -4.72
C LYS A 18 6.56 3.07 -5.23
N PHE A 19 6.50 4.33 -4.80
CA PHE A 19 5.51 5.28 -5.29
C PHE A 19 5.99 6.08 -6.50
N PHE A 20 5.03 6.52 -7.32
CA PHE A 20 5.23 7.41 -8.46
C PHE A 20 4.48 8.74 -8.23
N PRO A 21 5.00 9.64 -7.37
CA PRO A 21 4.31 10.88 -7.02
C PRO A 21 4.13 11.82 -8.21
N ASP A 22 5.00 11.74 -9.22
CA ASP A 22 4.89 12.56 -10.43
C ASP A 22 3.71 12.14 -11.32
N VAL A 23 3.24 10.89 -11.20
CA VAL A 23 2.12 10.35 -11.98
C VAL A 23 0.80 10.50 -11.23
N ALA A 24 0.79 10.21 -9.91
CA ALA A 24 -0.43 10.19 -9.11
C ALA A 24 -0.25 10.88 -7.74
N PRO A 25 0.05 12.20 -7.71
CA PRO A 25 0.48 12.89 -6.50
C PRO A 25 -0.55 12.82 -5.35
N ASN A 26 -1.83 13.00 -5.66
CA ASN A 26 -2.89 12.98 -4.66
C ASN A 26 -3.14 11.59 -4.07
N HIS A 27 -3.03 10.54 -4.89
CA HIS A 27 -3.21 9.16 -4.43
C HIS A 27 -2.05 8.72 -3.53
N VAL A 28 -0.81 9.06 -3.93
CA VAL A 28 0.38 8.80 -3.12
C VAL A 28 0.28 9.52 -1.78
N LYS A 29 -0.11 10.81 -1.78
CA LYS A 29 -0.34 11.57 -0.55
C LYS A 29 -1.38 10.90 0.35
N ASN A 30 -2.55 10.57 -0.19
CA ASN A 30 -3.62 9.93 0.58
C ASN A 30 -3.19 8.59 1.19
N PHE A 31 -2.52 7.74 0.40
CA PHE A 31 -2.02 6.45 0.89
C PHE A 31 -1.07 6.62 2.08
N ILE A 32 -0.10 7.53 1.97
CA ILE A 32 0.88 7.80 3.02
C ILE A 32 0.20 8.35 4.28
N GLU A 33 -0.76 9.25 4.12
CA GLU A 33 -1.49 9.81 5.26
C GLU A 33 -2.30 8.74 6.00
N LEU A 34 -2.99 7.86 5.27
CA LEU A 34 -3.73 6.73 5.87
C LEU A 34 -2.79 5.74 6.55
N ALA A 35 -1.68 5.37 5.89
CA ALA A 35 -0.69 4.46 6.46
C ALA A 35 -0.07 5.03 7.76
N LYS A 36 0.31 6.32 7.78
CA LYS A 36 0.83 6.97 8.99
C LYS A 36 -0.16 7.07 10.15
N LYS A 37 -1.46 6.99 9.85
CA LYS A 37 -2.54 6.94 10.86
C LYS A 37 -2.82 5.51 11.34
N GLY A 38 -2.10 4.51 10.86
CA GLY A 38 -2.36 3.10 11.17
C GLY A 38 -3.66 2.58 10.55
N PHE A 39 -4.21 3.26 9.54
CA PHE A 39 -5.53 2.91 8.97
C PHE A 39 -5.57 1.49 8.38
N TYR A 40 -4.46 1.04 7.80
CA TYR A 40 -4.35 -0.29 7.18
C TYR A 40 -3.92 -1.38 8.17
N ASP A 41 -3.63 -1.02 9.43
CA ASP A 41 -3.15 -1.99 10.40
C ASP A 41 -4.28 -2.96 10.77
N GLY A 42 -4.00 -4.26 10.66
CA GLY A 42 -4.99 -5.31 10.92
C GLY A 42 -6.03 -5.52 9.82
N THR A 43 -5.99 -4.75 8.73
CA THR A 43 -6.86 -5.01 7.58
C THR A 43 -6.38 -6.23 6.79
N THR A 44 -7.24 -6.77 5.93
CA THR A 44 -6.94 -8.00 5.18
C THR A 44 -7.08 -7.77 3.68
N PHE A 45 -6.40 -8.61 2.90
CA PHE A 45 -6.71 -8.78 1.48
C PHE A 45 -8.01 -9.59 1.36
N HIS A 46 -9.14 -8.93 1.55
CA HIS A 46 -10.45 -9.56 1.62
C HIS A 46 -10.94 -10.09 0.25
N ARG A 47 -10.31 -9.68 -0.86
CA ARG A 47 -10.64 -10.16 -2.20
C ARG A 47 -9.39 -10.60 -2.96
N VAL A 48 -9.33 -11.88 -3.30
CA VAL A 48 -8.22 -12.52 -4.01
C VAL A 48 -8.77 -13.27 -5.21
N ILE A 49 -8.30 -12.90 -6.41
CA ILE A 49 -8.68 -13.55 -7.67
C ILE A 49 -7.40 -14.08 -8.34
N PRO A 50 -7.19 -15.41 -8.37
CA PRO A 50 -6.02 -16.01 -9.00
C PRO A 50 -5.86 -15.59 -10.46
N GLY A 51 -4.64 -15.23 -10.85
CA GLY A 51 -4.33 -14.75 -12.20
C GLY A 51 -4.77 -13.30 -12.49
N PHE A 52 -5.34 -12.59 -11.52
CA PHE A 52 -5.78 -11.21 -11.70
C PHE A 52 -5.20 -10.25 -10.64
N MET A 53 -5.75 -10.25 -9.42
CA MET A 53 -5.34 -9.28 -8.40
C MET A 53 -5.71 -9.70 -6.98
N ILE A 54 -5.09 -9.01 -6.02
CA ILE A 54 -5.48 -8.95 -4.62
C ILE A 54 -5.93 -7.53 -4.28
N GLN A 55 -6.99 -7.42 -3.48
CA GLN A 55 -7.55 -6.15 -3.03
C GLN A 55 -7.71 -6.22 -1.52
N GLY A 56 -7.20 -5.18 -0.87
CA GLY A 56 -7.23 -4.95 0.56
C GLY A 56 -7.15 -3.46 0.83
N GLY A 57 -6.79 -3.12 2.06
CA GLY A 57 -7.03 -1.78 2.59
C GLY A 57 -8.37 -1.78 3.30
#